data_AF-A0A813W304-F1
#
_entry.id   AF-A0A813W304-F1
#
_cell.length_a   1.000
_cell.length_b   1.000
_cell.length_c   1.000
_cell.angle_alpha   90.00
_cell.angle_beta   90.00
_cell.angle_gamma   90.00
#
_symmetry.space_group_name_H-M   'P 1'
#
loop_
_entity.id
_entity.type
_entity.pdbx_description
1 polymer ?
#
loop_
_entity_poly.entity_id
_entity_poly.type
_entity_poly.pdbx_seq_one_letter_code
_entity_poly.pdbx_strand_id
1 'polypeptide(L)'
;MTSSTNTTAAVLAASTPVQHEATDLHDTYKAANDLLEYLYDSYNGFHNCADDIKDTTLKSLFAQIASTRHEMISELTRSIQQLGQGEPTKSGSTAAKLHRGLIDFKALFTGGKDNSTIIKEVHRGESYTIEKYQEVLDRKALTPDLRTLLQQQLQKIKDQNKAVEAMRSIIDQDALYDALSNGQIHAAGLDVTVPEPLPPTDKLLTLKNCLILPHIGSADVTTRNKMIQVAIDNLRNYFENKPMRSNLEIDMNWFVQPKLDWSDIEWEI
;
A
#
# COMPACT_ATOMS: atom_id res chain seq x y z
N MET A 1 77.95 -1.43 -2.99
CA MET A 1 77.13 -0.53 -2.15
C MET A 1 76.21 0.25 -3.08
N THR A 2 74.93 0.04 -2.86
CA THR A 2 73.76 0.50 -3.61
C THR A 2 73.48 1.99 -3.36
N SER A 3 73.09 2.75 -4.39
CA SER A 3 72.04 3.76 -4.24
C SER A 3 71.49 4.18 -5.60
N SER A 4 70.36 3.57 -5.96
CA SER A 4 69.46 4.01 -7.02
C SER A 4 68.49 5.05 -6.44
N THR A 5 68.49 6.27 -6.95
CA THR A 5 67.43 7.24 -6.68
C THR A 5 66.37 7.12 -7.76
N ASN A 6 65.38 6.25 -7.53
CA ASN A 6 64.13 6.26 -8.28
C ASN A 6 63.24 7.38 -7.72
N THR A 7 63.04 8.42 -8.51
CA THR A 7 62.00 9.42 -8.31
C THR A 7 60.66 8.80 -8.69
N THR A 8 59.91 8.31 -7.70
CA THR A 8 58.54 7.84 -7.90
C THR A 8 57.62 9.04 -8.00
N ALA A 9 57.17 9.35 -9.22
CA ALA A 9 56.03 10.23 -9.46
C ALA A 9 54.78 9.58 -8.86
N ALA A 10 54.31 10.11 -7.74
CA ALA A 10 53.00 9.77 -7.18
C ALA A 10 51.91 10.38 -8.09
N VAL A 11 51.44 9.59 -9.05
CA VAL A 11 50.19 9.86 -9.75
C VAL A 11 49.06 9.59 -8.76
N LEU A 12 48.63 10.64 -8.07
CA LEU A 12 47.43 10.66 -7.25
C LEU A 12 46.23 10.54 -8.20
N ALA A 13 45.75 9.32 -8.45
CA ALA A 13 44.48 9.10 -9.12
C ALA A 13 43.37 9.59 -8.18
N ALA A 14 42.94 10.83 -8.36
CA ALA A 14 41.66 11.29 -7.84
C ALA A 14 40.57 10.47 -8.56
N SER A 15 40.08 9.42 -7.92
CA SER A 15 38.85 8.75 -8.32
C SER A 15 37.71 9.75 -8.18
N THR A 16 37.34 10.37 -9.29
CA THR A 16 36.23 11.32 -9.42
C THR A 16 34.92 10.71 -8.88
N PRO A 17 34.25 11.33 -7.89
CA PRO A 17 32.94 10.89 -7.39
C PRO A 17 31.78 11.11 -8.40
N VAL A 18 32.04 11.81 -9.50
CA VAL A 18 31.02 12.47 -10.34
C VAL A 18 30.11 11.50 -11.12
N GLN A 19 30.57 10.30 -11.46
CA GLN A 19 29.78 9.37 -12.29
C GLN A 19 28.68 8.63 -11.53
N HIS A 20 28.87 8.38 -10.23
CA HIS A 20 27.91 7.64 -9.42
C HIS A 20 26.70 8.52 -9.04
N GLU A 21 26.94 9.79 -8.67
CA GLU A 21 25.90 10.78 -8.33
C GLU A 21 24.97 11.13 -9.51
N ALA A 22 25.51 11.23 -10.72
CA ALA A 22 24.72 11.55 -11.91
C ALA A 22 23.78 10.40 -12.33
N THR A 23 24.21 9.15 -12.13
CA THR A 23 23.40 7.95 -12.43
C THR A 23 22.25 7.81 -11.42
N ASP A 24 22.55 8.05 -10.15
CA ASP A 24 21.61 8.03 -9.03
C ASP A 24 20.49 9.10 -9.17
N LEU A 25 20.83 10.29 -9.65
CA LEU A 25 19.85 11.35 -9.92
C LEU A 25 18.94 11.04 -11.12
N HIS A 26 19.49 10.45 -12.19
CA HIS A 26 18.71 10.03 -13.36
C HIS A 26 17.70 8.94 -13.00
N ASP A 27 18.11 7.96 -12.20
CA ASP A 27 17.23 6.89 -11.72
C ASP A 27 16.11 7.41 -10.82
N THR A 28 16.39 8.43 -10.00
CA THR A 28 15.39 9.10 -9.17
C THR A 28 14.40 9.90 -10.01
N TYR A 29 14.88 10.64 -11.01
CA TYR A 29 14.02 11.35 -11.95
C TYR A 29 13.08 10.40 -12.69
N LYS A 30 13.61 9.27 -13.18
CA LYS A 30 12.81 8.24 -13.85
C LYS A 30 11.73 7.68 -12.91
N ALA A 31 12.11 7.30 -11.69
CA ALA A 31 11.17 6.74 -10.72
C ALA A 31 10.07 7.72 -10.31
N ALA A 32 10.40 9.01 -10.15
CA ALA A 32 9.42 10.04 -9.86
C ALA A 32 8.46 10.26 -11.04
N ASN A 33 8.94 10.16 -12.29
CA ASN A 33 8.09 10.23 -13.48
C ASN A 33 7.20 8.99 -13.64
N ASP A 34 7.70 7.80 -13.32
CA ASP A 34 6.90 6.57 -13.31
C ASP A 34 5.78 6.67 -12.26
N LEU A 35 6.07 7.23 -11.09
CA LEU A 35 5.06 7.51 -10.05
C LEU A 35 4.04 8.57 -10.49
N LEU A 36 4.51 9.64 -11.17
CA LEU A 36 3.64 10.67 -11.71
C LEU A 36 2.66 10.10 -12.75
N GLU A 37 3.13 9.24 -13.65
CA GLU A 37 2.30 8.53 -14.62
C GLU A 37 1.24 7.67 -13.93
N TYR A 38 1.63 6.93 -12.90
CA TYR A 38 0.70 6.14 -12.10
C TYR A 38 -0.36 7.00 -11.39
N LEU A 39 0.01 8.18 -10.87
CA LEU A 39 -0.95 9.11 -10.27
C LEU A 39 -1.95 9.66 -11.28
N TYR A 40 -1.51 9.98 -12.50
CA TYR A 40 -2.42 10.37 -13.59
C TYR A 40 -3.39 9.26 -13.94
N ASP A 41 -2.91 8.02 -13.99
CA ASP A 41 -3.75 6.86 -14.25
C ASP A 41 -4.78 6.63 -13.14
N SER A 42 -4.34 6.71 -11.88
CA SER A 42 -5.21 6.66 -10.69
C SER A 42 -6.28 7.76 -10.74
N TYR A 43 -5.88 9.02 -10.98
CA TYR A 43 -6.79 10.16 -11.17
C TYR A 43 -7.86 9.86 -12.22
N ASN A 44 -7.46 9.44 -13.42
CA ASN A 44 -8.39 9.15 -14.51
C ASN A 44 -9.32 7.97 -14.19
N GLY A 45 -8.84 6.97 -13.45
CA GLY A 45 -9.65 5.85 -12.98
C GLY A 45 -10.80 6.31 -12.09
N PHE A 46 -10.51 7.10 -11.07
CA PHE A 46 -11.53 7.59 -10.14
C PHE A 46 -12.41 8.69 -10.76
N HIS A 47 -11.82 9.61 -11.54
CA HIS A 47 -12.54 10.70 -12.18
C HIS A 47 -13.57 10.20 -13.20
N ASN A 48 -13.18 9.28 -14.10
CA ASN A 48 -14.06 8.81 -15.17
C ASN A 48 -15.15 7.87 -14.67
N CYS A 49 -14.94 7.16 -13.54
CA CYS A 49 -15.91 6.22 -12.99
C CYS A 49 -16.87 6.86 -11.98
N ALA A 50 -16.61 8.09 -11.53
CA ALA A 50 -17.43 8.75 -10.50
C ALA A 50 -18.89 8.97 -10.93
N ASP A 51 -19.17 9.17 -12.22
CA ASP A 51 -20.52 9.40 -12.72
C ASP A 51 -21.35 8.13 -12.92
N ASP A 52 -20.69 6.97 -13.06
CA ASP A 52 -21.35 5.67 -13.24
C ASP A 52 -21.77 5.02 -11.91
N ILE A 53 -21.30 5.56 -10.78
CA ILE A 53 -21.59 5.05 -9.44
C ILE A 53 -22.93 5.60 -8.94
N LYS A 54 -23.86 4.70 -8.63
CA LYS A 54 -25.18 5.04 -8.08
C LYS A 54 -25.15 5.43 -6.61
N ASP A 55 -24.25 4.81 -5.85
CA ASP A 55 -24.12 5.05 -4.41
C ASP A 55 -23.48 6.42 -4.14
N THR A 56 -24.17 7.28 -3.41
CA THR A 56 -23.72 8.65 -3.13
C THR A 56 -22.46 8.71 -2.27
N THR A 57 -22.25 7.74 -1.38
CA THR A 57 -21.06 7.65 -0.53
C THR A 57 -19.85 7.28 -1.36
N LEU A 58 -19.97 6.26 -2.22
CA LEU A 58 -18.92 5.87 -3.15
C LEU A 58 -18.63 6.94 -4.18
N LYS A 59 -19.66 7.63 -4.70
CA LYS A 59 -19.46 8.77 -5.61
C LYS A 59 -18.65 9.88 -4.95
N SER A 60 -18.96 10.20 -3.69
CA SER A 60 -18.23 11.21 -2.92
C SER A 60 -16.79 10.79 -2.65
N LEU A 61 -16.58 9.52 -2.28
CA LEU A 61 -15.24 8.94 -2.11
C LEU A 61 -14.42 9.06 -3.41
N PHE A 62 -14.98 8.70 -4.56
CA PHE A 62 -14.25 8.75 -5.84
C PHE A 62 -13.86 10.17 -6.23
N ALA A 63 -14.77 11.14 -6.03
CA ALA A 63 -14.48 12.55 -6.24
C ALA A 63 -13.37 13.05 -5.31
N GLN A 64 -13.37 12.65 -4.03
CA GLN A 64 -12.32 12.98 -3.07
C GLN A 64 -10.96 12.39 -3.47
N ILE A 65 -10.93 11.12 -3.87
CA ILE A 65 -9.71 10.46 -4.34
C ILE A 65 -9.18 11.19 -5.57
N ALA A 66 -10.03 11.46 -6.58
CA ALA A 66 -9.62 12.18 -7.79
C ALA A 66 -9.07 13.57 -7.48
N SER A 67 -9.73 14.34 -6.60
CA SER A 67 -9.24 15.66 -6.18
C SER A 67 -7.87 15.57 -5.52
N THR A 68 -7.72 14.63 -4.59
CA THR A 68 -6.45 14.40 -3.89
C THR A 68 -5.34 14.01 -4.88
N ARG A 69 -5.63 13.13 -5.84
CA ARG A 69 -4.67 12.75 -6.89
C ARG A 69 -4.26 13.95 -7.75
N HIS A 70 -5.20 14.81 -8.12
CA HIS A 70 -4.91 16.00 -8.94
C HIS A 70 -3.95 16.99 -8.24
N GLU A 71 -4.15 17.22 -6.94
CA GLU A 71 -3.22 18.02 -6.13
C GLU A 71 -1.83 17.39 -6.09
N MET A 72 -1.77 16.08 -5.83
CA MET A 72 -0.50 15.35 -5.72
C MET A 72 0.29 15.35 -7.02
N ILE A 73 -0.39 15.17 -8.16
CA ILE A 73 0.18 15.28 -9.50
C ILE A 73 0.81 16.67 -9.68
N SER A 74 0.09 17.72 -9.29
CA SER A 74 0.55 19.10 -9.45
C SER A 74 1.80 19.39 -8.62
N GLU A 75 1.81 18.94 -7.35
CA GLU A 75 2.96 19.06 -6.45
C GLU A 75 4.17 18.28 -6.97
N LEU A 76 3.99 17.01 -7.36
CA LEU A 76 5.07 16.15 -7.83
C LEU A 76 5.64 16.65 -9.16
N THR A 77 4.79 17.11 -10.08
CA THR A 77 5.21 17.75 -11.34
C THR A 77 6.15 18.93 -11.06
N ARG A 78 5.78 19.80 -10.10
CA ARG A 78 6.58 20.95 -9.72
C ARG A 78 7.93 20.54 -9.13
N SER A 79 7.95 19.55 -8.24
CA SER A 79 9.19 19.03 -7.66
C SER A 79 10.10 18.38 -8.71
N ILE A 80 9.54 17.64 -9.68
CA ILE A 80 10.30 17.05 -10.78
C ILE A 80 10.93 18.13 -11.67
N GLN A 81 10.20 19.20 -12.00
CA GLN A 81 10.74 20.33 -12.77
C GLN A 81 11.92 21.00 -12.07
N GLN A 82 11.91 21.07 -10.75
CA GLN A 82 13.01 21.64 -9.96
C GLN A 82 14.28 20.77 -9.98
N LEU A 83 14.19 19.49 -10.35
CA LEU A 83 15.36 18.61 -10.51
C LEU A 83 16.16 18.89 -11.81
N GLY A 84 15.64 19.74 -12.71
CA GLY A 84 16.39 20.23 -13.88
C GLY A 84 16.65 19.22 -15.00
N GLN A 85 15.95 18.08 -15.01
CA GLN A 85 16.14 16.96 -15.96
C GLN A 85 15.12 16.94 -17.12
N GLY A 86 14.33 18.01 -17.30
CA GLY A 86 13.41 18.18 -18.43
C GLY A 86 11.94 18.38 -18.02
N GLU A 87 11.06 18.42 -19.02
CA GLU A 87 9.61 18.49 -18.80
C GLU A 87 9.09 17.12 -18.29
N PRO A 88 8.28 17.10 -17.22
CA PRO A 88 7.65 15.88 -16.73
C PRO A 88 6.83 15.19 -17.82
N THR A 89 6.78 13.86 -17.81
CA THR A 89 5.96 13.11 -18.76
C THR A 89 4.48 13.50 -18.58
N LYS A 90 3.91 14.17 -19.59
CA LYS A 90 2.46 14.40 -19.66
C LYS A 90 1.78 13.12 -20.12
N SER A 91 0.65 12.78 -19.50
CA SER A 91 -0.11 11.53 -19.69
C SER A 91 -0.62 11.26 -21.12
N GLY A 92 -0.27 12.08 -22.11
CA GLY A 92 -0.66 11.92 -23.52
C GLY A 92 0.19 10.92 -24.32
N SER A 93 1.44 10.64 -23.93
CA SER A 93 2.30 9.67 -24.63
C SER A 93 2.12 8.23 -24.12
N THR A 94 1.48 8.06 -22.96
CA THR A 94 1.45 6.81 -22.19
C THR A 94 0.05 6.32 -21.83
N ALA A 95 -1.00 6.85 -22.46
CA ALA A 95 -2.33 6.21 -22.46
C ALA A 95 -2.29 4.74 -22.96
N ALA A 96 -1.20 4.34 -23.64
CA ALA A 96 -0.94 2.95 -24.07
C ALA A 96 -0.30 2.06 -22.98
N LYS A 97 0.32 2.61 -21.92
CA LYS A 97 0.93 1.86 -20.81
C LYS A 97 0.00 1.72 -19.61
N LEU A 98 -1.28 1.51 -19.87
CA LEU A 98 -2.23 1.13 -18.83
C LEU A 98 -1.70 -0.09 -18.07
N HIS A 99 -1.34 0.09 -16.80
CA HIS A 99 -0.95 -1.02 -15.94
C HIS A 99 -2.16 -1.94 -15.74
N ARG A 100 -1.93 -3.25 -15.78
CA ARG A 100 -2.98 -4.28 -15.71
C ARG A 100 -3.92 -4.09 -14.52
N GLY A 101 -3.38 -3.67 -13.37
CA GLY A 101 -4.17 -3.36 -12.17
C GLY A 101 -5.24 -2.28 -12.37
N LEU A 102 -5.02 -1.31 -13.27
CA LEU A 102 -5.95 -0.22 -13.56
C LEU A 102 -6.97 -0.57 -14.67
N ILE A 103 -6.59 -1.41 -15.63
CA ILE A 103 -7.54 -2.00 -16.59
C ILE A 103 -8.57 -2.83 -15.85
N ASP A 104 -8.07 -3.68 -14.93
CA ASP A 104 -8.92 -4.46 -14.05
C ASP A 104 -9.81 -3.52 -13.23
N PHE A 105 -9.25 -2.48 -12.60
CA PHE A 105 -10.02 -1.47 -11.88
C PHE A 105 -11.18 -0.90 -12.72
N LYS A 106 -10.93 -0.34 -13.92
CA LYS A 106 -11.99 0.24 -14.78
C LYS A 106 -13.05 -0.78 -15.22
N ALA A 107 -12.64 -2.02 -15.56
CA ALA A 107 -13.58 -3.07 -15.99
C ALA A 107 -14.53 -3.51 -14.86
N LEU A 108 -14.16 -3.30 -13.61
CA LEU A 108 -14.98 -3.66 -12.45
C LEU A 108 -16.15 -2.68 -12.25
N PHE A 109 -16.03 -1.43 -12.72
CA PHE A 109 -17.05 -0.39 -12.57
C PHE A 109 -18.09 -0.38 -13.69
N THR A 110 -17.73 -0.84 -14.89
CA THR A 110 -18.65 -0.83 -16.05
C THR A 110 -19.69 -1.97 -16.02
N GLY A 111 -19.61 -2.88 -15.04
CA GLY A 111 -20.40 -4.11 -14.96
C GLY A 111 -21.56 -4.13 -13.95
N GLY A 112 -21.86 -3.02 -13.27
CA GLY A 112 -22.95 -2.97 -12.27
C GLY A 112 -22.70 -3.83 -11.03
N LYS A 113 -21.45 -3.88 -10.56
CA LYS A 113 -21.05 -4.64 -9.37
C LYS A 113 -21.59 -4.04 -8.07
N ASP A 114 -21.68 -4.86 -7.02
CA ASP A 114 -22.07 -4.41 -5.70
C ASP A 114 -21.00 -3.52 -5.04
N ASN A 115 -21.42 -2.70 -4.07
CA ASN A 115 -20.56 -1.76 -3.37
C ASN A 115 -19.38 -2.43 -2.66
N SER A 116 -19.52 -3.64 -2.12
CA SER A 116 -18.43 -4.33 -1.42
C SER A 116 -17.31 -4.71 -2.38
N THR A 117 -17.67 -5.18 -3.58
CA THR A 117 -16.69 -5.47 -4.64
C THR A 117 -15.97 -4.20 -5.07
N ILE A 118 -16.69 -3.08 -5.21
CA ILE A 118 -16.10 -1.77 -5.50
C ILE A 118 -15.08 -1.38 -4.43
N ILE A 119 -15.47 -1.40 -3.15
CA ILE A 119 -14.60 -0.97 -2.04
C ILE A 119 -13.35 -1.85 -1.92
N LYS A 120 -13.47 -3.17 -2.13
CA LYS A 120 -12.30 -4.09 -2.15
C LYS A 120 -11.29 -3.70 -3.22
N GLU A 121 -11.76 -3.30 -4.39
CA GLU A 121 -10.89 -2.94 -5.51
C GLU A 121 -10.28 -1.56 -5.34
N VAL A 122 -11.01 -0.61 -4.75
CA VAL A 122 -10.43 0.68 -4.32
C VAL A 122 -9.31 0.42 -3.31
N HIS A 123 -9.57 -0.38 -2.29
CA HIS A 123 -8.56 -0.71 -1.29
C HIS A 123 -7.33 -1.37 -1.93
N ARG A 124 -7.53 -2.31 -2.86
CA ARG A 124 -6.44 -2.96 -3.60
C ARG A 124 -5.62 -1.96 -4.42
N GLY A 125 -6.29 -1.04 -5.12
CA GLY A 125 -5.62 0.01 -5.91
C GLY A 125 -4.83 0.98 -5.04
N GLU A 126 -5.38 1.39 -3.89
CA GLU A 126 -4.70 2.25 -2.93
C GLU A 126 -3.50 1.55 -2.28
N SER A 127 -3.61 0.26 -1.91
CA SER A 127 -2.47 -0.55 -1.45
C SER A 127 -1.34 -0.61 -2.47
N TYR A 128 -1.66 -0.77 -3.75
CA TYR A 128 -0.66 -0.74 -4.82
C TYR A 128 -0.03 0.66 -4.99
N THR A 129 -0.83 1.72 -4.81
CA THR A 129 -0.31 3.10 -4.83
C THR A 129 0.71 3.30 -3.70
N ILE A 130 0.41 2.82 -2.49
CA ILE A 130 1.31 2.86 -1.33
C ILE A 130 2.65 2.19 -1.65
N GLU A 131 2.62 1.01 -2.26
CA GLU A 131 3.82 0.27 -2.70
C GLU A 131 4.67 1.11 -3.67
N LYS A 132 4.05 1.75 -4.67
CA LYS A 132 4.77 2.62 -5.62
C LYS A 132 5.42 3.84 -4.98
N TYR A 133 4.79 4.45 -3.98
CA TYR A 133 5.45 5.51 -3.21
C TYR A 133 6.65 4.98 -2.42
N GLN A 134 6.52 3.79 -1.81
CA GLN A 134 7.58 3.19 -1.02
C GLN A 134 8.79 2.82 -1.88
N GLU A 135 8.56 2.22 -3.06
CA GLU A 135 9.61 1.91 -4.06
C GLU A 135 10.44 3.16 -4.44
N VAL A 136 9.79 4.33 -4.56
CA VAL A 136 10.50 5.58 -4.84
C VAL A 136 11.23 6.07 -3.59
N LEU A 137 10.59 6.07 -2.42
CA LEU A 137 11.18 6.54 -1.16
C LEU A 137 12.39 5.73 -0.69
N ASP A 138 12.47 4.44 -1.05
CA ASP A 138 13.58 3.55 -0.69
C ASP A 138 14.85 3.82 -1.50
N ARG A 139 14.77 4.66 -2.55
CA ARG A 139 15.96 5.04 -3.32
C ARG A 139 16.88 5.93 -2.48
N LYS A 140 18.18 5.74 -2.66
CA LYS A 140 19.21 6.48 -1.92
C LYS A 140 19.29 7.94 -2.35
N ALA A 141 19.00 8.22 -3.61
CA ALA A 141 19.27 9.50 -4.26
C ALA A 141 18.06 10.44 -4.33
N LEU A 142 17.31 10.60 -3.23
CA LEU A 142 16.26 11.62 -3.15
C LEU A 142 16.77 12.90 -2.52
N THR A 143 16.41 14.03 -3.13
CA THR A 143 16.54 15.33 -2.47
C THR A 143 15.64 15.37 -1.23
N PRO A 144 16.05 16.08 -0.15
CA PRO A 144 15.24 16.21 1.06
C PRO A 144 13.82 16.72 0.80
N ASP A 145 13.68 17.67 -0.13
CA ASP A 145 12.40 18.27 -0.49
C ASP A 145 11.47 17.25 -1.17
N LEU A 146 11.98 16.49 -2.15
CA LEU A 146 11.19 15.45 -2.81
C LEU A 146 10.80 14.33 -1.84
N ARG A 147 11.73 13.93 -0.96
CA ARG A 147 11.44 12.92 0.08
C ARG A 147 10.32 13.38 1.01
N THR A 148 10.37 14.63 1.46
CA THR A 148 9.35 15.20 2.35
C THR A 148 7.98 15.25 1.66
N LEU A 149 7.93 15.69 0.40
CA LEU A 149 6.71 15.71 -0.39
C LEU A 149 6.11 14.30 -0.52
N LEU A 150 6.92 13.33 -0.95
CA LEU A 150 6.45 11.95 -1.15
C LEU A 150 5.98 11.30 0.15
N GLN A 151 6.61 11.60 1.29
CA GLN A 151 6.15 11.12 2.61
C GLN A 151 4.79 11.71 3.00
N GLN A 152 4.58 13.01 2.79
CA GLN A 152 3.30 13.67 3.05
C GLN A 152 2.18 13.08 2.18
N GLN A 153 2.48 12.90 0.89
CA GLN A 153 1.57 12.29 -0.07
C GLN A 153 1.25 10.83 0.27
N LEU A 154 2.24 10.03 0.64
CA LEU A 154 2.07 8.66 1.10
C LEU A 154 1.17 8.59 2.34
N GLN A 155 1.34 9.51 3.30
CA GLN A 155 0.49 9.54 4.49
C GLN A 155 -0.98 9.80 4.13
N LYS A 156 -1.25 10.76 3.23
CA LYS A 156 -2.61 11.02 2.71
C LYS A 156 -3.23 9.76 2.10
N ILE A 157 -2.46 9.02 1.30
CA ILE A 157 -2.90 7.75 0.69
C ILE A 157 -3.19 6.69 1.76
N LYS A 158 -2.31 6.53 2.76
CA LYS A 158 -2.50 5.57 3.85
C LYS A 158 -3.77 5.86 4.66
N ASP A 159 -3.99 7.12 5.02
CA ASP A 159 -5.18 7.53 5.78
C ASP A 159 -6.45 7.29 4.96
N GLN A 160 -6.41 7.60 3.66
CA GLN A 160 -7.50 7.32 2.73
C GLN A 160 -7.76 5.82 2.60
N ASN A 161 -6.73 4.99 2.41
CA ASN A 161 -6.89 3.54 2.29
C ASN A 161 -7.48 2.92 3.57
N LYS A 162 -7.09 3.42 4.74
CA LYS A 162 -7.67 3.02 6.03
C LYS A 162 -9.15 3.39 6.12
N ALA A 163 -9.54 4.57 5.62
CA ALA A 163 -10.94 4.95 5.55
C ALA A 163 -11.74 4.05 4.60
N VAL A 164 -11.17 3.68 3.45
CA VAL A 164 -11.77 2.70 2.52
C VAL A 164 -11.89 1.32 3.16
N GLU A 165 -10.89 0.88 3.92
CA GLU A 165 -10.92 -0.37 4.66
C GLU A 165 -12.04 -0.39 5.70
N ALA A 166 -12.27 0.72 6.41
CA ALA A 166 -13.39 0.84 7.34
C ALA A 166 -14.75 0.70 6.64
N MET A 167 -14.86 1.09 5.35
CA MET A 167 -16.06 0.85 4.54
C MET A 167 -16.22 -0.61 4.11
N ARG A 168 -15.19 -1.47 4.23
CA ARG A 168 -15.24 -2.89 3.85
C ARG A 168 -15.96 -3.78 4.87
N SER A 169 -16.41 -3.27 6.02
CA SER A 169 -17.20 -4.07 6.95
C SER A 169 -18.41 -4.64 6.19
N ILE A 170 -18.41 -5.96 5.98
CA ILE A 170 -19.46 -6.69 5.22
C ILE A 170 -20.83 -6.50 5.89
N ILE A 171 -20.79 -6.21 7.19
CA ILE A 171 -21.94 -5.90 8.02
C ILE A 171 -21.78 -4.45 8.47
N ASP A 172 -22.74 -3.61 8.10
CA ASP A 172 -22.94 -2.34 8.80
C ASP A 172 -23.37 -2.68 10.23
N GLN A 173 -22.46 -2.50 11.18
CA GLN A 173 -22.67 -2.83 12.59
C GLN A 173 -23.75 -1.98 13.24
N ASP A 174 -24.00 -0.77 12.74
CA ASP A 174 -25.07 0.09 13.21
C ASP A 174 -26.44 -0.39 12.71
N ALA A 175 -26.54 -0.70 11.41
CA ALA A 175 -27.75 -1.27 10.84
C ALA A 175 -28.06 -2.66 11.42
N LEU A 176 -27.02 -3.46 11.70
CA LEU A 176 -27.18 -4.74 12.40
C LEU A 176 -27.74 -4.53 13.82
N TYR A 177 -27.20 -3.56 14.57
CA TYR A 177 -27.72 -3.23 15.89
C TYR A 177 -29.20 -2.85 15.85
N ASP A 178 -29.59 -1.99 14.91
CA ASP A 178 -30.97 -1.56 14.74
C ASP A 178 -31.89 -2.73 14.34
N ALA A 179 -31.43 -3.61 13.45
CA ALA A 179 -32.20 -4.77 13.03
C ALA A 179 -32.40 -5.79 14.17
N LEU A 180 -31.39 -5.99 15.02
CA LEU A 180 -31.45 -6.89 16.17
C LEU A 180 -32.29 -6.31 17.32
N SER A 181 -32.16 -5.00 17.58
CA SER A 181 -32.90 -4.31 18.65
C SER A 181 -34.38 -4.16 18.33
N ASN A 182 -34.73 -3.93 17.05
CA ASN A 182 -36.12 -3.86 16.59
C ASN A 182 -36.74 -5.22 16.26
N GLY A 183 -36.00 -6.33 16.44
CA GLY A 183 -36.49 -7.68 16.19
C GLY A 183 -36.72 -8.04 14.73
N GLN A 184 -36.17 -7.26 13.79
CA GLN A 184 -36.17 -7.59 12.35
C GLN A 184 -35.29 -8.82 12.07
N ILE A 185 -34.21 -8.97 12.84
CA ILE A 185 -33.35 -10.15 12.86
C ILE A 185 -33.42 -10.75 14.27
N HIS A 186 -33.62 -12.06 14.36
CA HIS A 186 -33.79 -12.72 15.65
C HIS A 186 -32.49 -12.78 16.46
N ALA A 187 -31.37 -13.14 15.83
CA ALA A 187 -30.06 -13.18 16.44
C ALA A 187 -28.94 -13.10 15.39
N ALA A 188 -27.74 -12.70 15.80
CA ALA A 188 -26.53 -12.70 14.95
C ALA A 188 -25.31 -13.23 15.72
N GLY A 189 -24.37 -13.83 14.98
CA GLY A 189 -23.06 -14.24 15.45
C GLY A 189 -21.97 -13.58 14.62
N LEU A 190 -21.06 -12.85 15.26
CA LEU A 190 -19.96 -12.13 14.61
C LEU A 190 -18.64 -12.70 15.12
N ASP A 191 -17.80 -13.18 14.21
CA ASP A 191 -16.41 -13.56 14.52
C ASP A 191 -15.40 -12.46 14.17
N VAL A 192 -15.83 -11.51 13.32
CA VAL A 192 -15.04 -10.36 12.87
C VAL A 192 -15.84 -9.10 13.16
N THR A 193 -15.18 -8.07 13.68
CA THR A 193 -15.79 -6.78 14.03
C THR A 193 -14.92 -5.62 13.57
N VAL A 194 -15.44 -4.39 13.60
CA VAL A 194 -14.65 -3.19 13.31
C VAL A 194 -14.90 -2.17 14.42
N PRO A 195 -13.87 -1.71 15.16
CA PRO A 195 -12.46 -2.15 15.12
C PRO A 195 -12.21 -3.49 15.84
N GLU A 196 -11.03 -4.09 15.66
CA GLU A 196 -10.58 -5.29 16.42
C GLU A 196 -9.36 -4.97 17.30
N PRO A 197 -9.39 -5.25 18.61
CA PRO A 197 -10.51 -5.82 19.37
C PRO A 197 -11.67 -4.81 19.56
N LEU A 198 -12.90 -5.32 19.64
CA LEU A 198 -14.08 -4.48 19.84
C LEU A 198 -14.01 -3.75 21.20
N PRO A 199 -14.25 -2.44 21.28
CA PRO A 199 -14.19 -1.70 22.53
C PRO A 199 -15.20 -2.23 23.55
N PRO A 200 -14.87 -2.32 24.86
CA PRO A 200 -15.80 -2.79 25.89
C PRO A 200 -17.08 -1.94 26.04
N THR A 201 -17.05 -0.70 25.53
CA THR A 201 -18.18 0.24 25.55
C THR A 201 -19.08 0.12 24.32
N ASP A 202 -18.80 -0.80 23.38
CA ASP A 202 -19.55 -0.91 22.14
C ASP A 202 -21.00 -1.40 22.37
N LYS A 203 -21.94 -0.81 21.63
CA LYS A 203 -23.38 -1.09 21.77
C LYS A 203 -23.75 -2.52 21.38
N LEU A 204 -23.02 -3.19 20.49
CA LEU A 204 -23.29 -4.58 20.10
C LEU A 204 -23.15 -5.53 21.30
N LEU A 205 -22.27 -5.21 22.26
CA LEU A 205 -22.08 -5.99 23.49
C LEU A 205 -23.27 -5.88 24.46
N THR A 206 -24.18 -4.92 24.24
CA THR A 206 -25.40 -4.76 25.06
C THR A 206 -26.55 -5.66 24.61
N LEU A 207 -26.50 -6.19 23.38
CA LEU A 207 -27.57 -6.99 22.78
C LEU A 207 -27.51 -8.44 23.26
N LYS A 208 -28.59 -8.93 23.89
CA LYS A 208 -28.69 -10.33 24.35
C LYS A 208 -28.78 -11.35 23.21
N ASN A 209 -29.13 -10.90 22.01
CA ASN A 209 -29.27 -11.70 20.80
C ASN A 209 -28.11 -11.50 19.80
N CYS A 210 -26.98 -10.98 20.26
CA CYS A 210 -25.77 -10.83 19.46
C CYS A 210 -24.61 -11.57 20.15
N LEU A 211 -24.05 -12.59 19.51
CA LEU A 211 -22.86 -13.30 19.98
C LEU A 211 -21.64 -12.78 19.26
N ILE A 212 -20.66 -12.27 20.00
CA ILE A 212 -19.39 -11.79 19.43
C ILE A 212 -18.27 -12.74 19.86
N LEU A 213 -17.53 -13.25 18.90
CA LEU A 213 -16.37 -14.11 19.08
C LEU A 213 -15.09 -13.31 18.77
N PRO A 214 -13.99 -13.54 19.50
CA PRO A 214 -12.76 -12.77 19.33
C PRO A 214 -11.89 -13.31 18.18
N HIS A 215 -12.40 -13.29 16.94
CA HIS A 215 -11.66 -13.72 15.74
C HIS A 215 -11.06 -15.13 15.87
N ILE A 216 -11.90 -16.10 16.20
CA ILE A 216 -11.52 -17.49 16.46
C ILE A 216 -12.08 -18.47 15.44
N GLY A 217 -12.71 -18.01 14.34
CA GLY A 217 -13.28 -18.88 13.31
C GLY A 217 -12.26 -19.81 12.65
N SER A 218 -10.98 -19.45 12.67
CA SER A 218 -9.86 -20.29 12.20
C SER A 218 -9.14 -21.08 13.31
N ALA A 219 -9.61 -21.00 14.56
CA ALA A 219 -8.91 -21.55 15.72
C ALA A 219 -9.06 -23.07 15.92
N ASP A 220 -9.62 -23.79 14.94
CA ASP A 220 -9.67 -25.25 14.94
C ASP A 220 -8.28 -25.89 14.77
N VAL A 221 -8.01 -26.97 15.52
CA VAL A 221 -6.71 -27.66 15.51
C VAL A 221 -6.36 -28.19 14.13
N THR A 222 -7.32 -28.73 13.38
CA THR A 222 -7.06 -29.26 12.04
C THR A 222 -6.68 -28.13 11.08
N THR A 223 -7.41 -27.01 11.15
CA THR A 223 -7.16 -25.82 10.33
C THR A 223 -5.80 -25.21 10.66
N ARG A 224 -5.50 -25.02 11.95
CA ARG A 224 -4.19 -24.54 12.41
C ARG A 224 -3.05 -25.46 12.01
N ASN A 225 -3.21 -26.78 12.14
CA ASN A 225 -2.18 -27.73 11.69
C ASN A 225 -1.93 -27.63 10.19
N LYS A 226 -2.98 -27.45 9.37
CA LYS A 226 -2.82 -27.23 7.92
C LYS A 226 -2.13 -25.90 7.61
N MET A 227 -2.48 -24.82 8.32
CA MET A 227 -1.81 -23.52 8.18
C MET A 227 -0.33 -23.59 8.58
N ILE A 228 -0.03 -24.27 9.70
CA ILE A 228 1.34 -24.55 10.15
C ILE A 228 2.08 -25.36 9.09
N GLN A 229 1.45 -26.40 8.53
CA GLN A 229 2.07 -27.20 7.48
C GLN A 229 2.39 -26.36 6.24
N VAL A 230 1.49 -25.47 5.82
CA VAL A 230 1.75 -24.52 4.71
C VAL A 230 2.92 -23.59 5.05
N ALA A 231 3.01 -23.09 6.28
CA ALA A 231 4.13 -22.26 6.73
C ALA A 231 5.46 -23.03 6.72
N ILE A 232 5.47 -24.27 7.20
CA ILE A 232 6.64 -25.17 7.18
C ILE A 232 7.07 -25.47 5.74
N ASP A 233 6.11 -25.78 4.86
CA ASP A 233 6.38 -26.08 3.45
C ASP A 233 6.98 -24.86 2.73
N ASN A 234 6.46 -23.66 3.00
CA ASN A 234 7.01 -22.42 2.46
C ASN A 234 8.44 -22.18 2.96
N LEU A 235 8.72 -22.39 4.26
CA LEU A 235 10.06 -22.24 4.83
C LEU A 235 11.05 -23.23 4.22
N ARG A 236 10.66 -24.49 4.05
CA ARG A 236 11.49 -25.51 3.38
C ARG A 236 11.77 -25.13 1.93
N ASN A 237 10.73 -24.75 1.19
CA ASN A 237 10.88 -24.37 -0.22
C ASN A 237 11.81 -23.15 -0.38
N TYR A 238 11.76 -22.19 0.55
CA TYR A 238 12.69 -21.07 0.58
C TYR A 238 14.16 -21.53 0.67
N PHE A 239 14.49 -22.39 1.64
CA PHE A 239 15.87 -22.89 1.80
C PHE A 239 16.33 -23.82 0.66
N GLU A 240 15.40 -24.46 -0.04
CA GLU A 240 15.68 -25.34 -1.18
C GLU A 240 15.66 -24.60 -2.54
N ASN A 241 15.48 -23.29 -2.57
CA ASN A 241 15.28 -22.48 -3.79
C ASN A 241 14.14 -23.02 -4.69
N LYS A 242 13.05 -23.48 -4.08
CA LYS A 242 11.83 -23.93 -4.74
C LYS A 242 10.71 -22.89 -4.58
N PRO A 243 9.74 -22.83 -5.51
CA PRO A 243 8.58 -21.96 -5.37
C PRO A 243 7.79 -22.25 -4.08
N MET A 244 7.39 -21.22 -3.34
CA MET A 244 6.53 -21.36 -2.16
C MET A 244 5.16 -21.93 -2.53
N ARG A 245 4.61 -22.79 -1.67
CA ARG A 245 3.30 -23.45 -1.86
C ARG A 245 2.15 -22.44 -1.87
N SER A 246 2.24 -21.43 -1.01
CA SER A 246 1.33 -20.29 -0.98
C SER A 246 2.17 -19.03 -1.14
N ASN A 247 2.42 -18.66 -2.40
CA ASN A 247 3.14 -17.45 -2.73
C ASN A 247 2.17 -16.27 -2.72
N LEU A 248 2.32 -15.39 -1.73
CA LEU A 248 1.86 -14.02 -1.86
C LEU A 248 3.09 -13.17 -2.13
N GLU A 249 3.06 -12.36 -3.18
CA GLU A 249 4.00 -11.26 -3.34
C GLU A 249 3.60 -10.19 -2.33
N ILE A 250 4.21 -10.28 -1.15
CA ILE A 250 4.08 -9.30 -0.08
C ILE A 250 5.36 -8.47 -0.14
N ASP A 251 5.23 -7.19 -0.45
CA ASP A 251 6.32 -6.23 -0.22
C ASP A 251 6.70 -6.32 1.27
N MET A 252 7.92 -6.70 1.62
CA MET A 252 8.30 -6.81 3.04
C MET A 252 8.67 -5.46 3.66
N ASN A 253 8.73 -4.39 2.87
CA ASN A 253 9.11 -3.04 3.33
C ASN A 253 8.01 -2.36 4.17
N TRP A 254 6.77 -2.86 4.16
CA TRP A 254 5.73 -2.38 5.10
C TRP A 254 5.84 -2.99 6.51
N PHE A 255 6.57 -4.11 6.67
CA PHE A 255 6.80 -4.77 7.96
C PHE A 255 8.19 -4.41 8.51
N VAL A 256 8.46 -3.12 8.71
CA VAL A 256 9.59 -2.68 9.54
C VAL A 256 9.14 -2.74 10.99
N GLN A 257 9.17 -3.93 11.60
CA GLN A 257 9.37 -3.96 13.04
C GLN A 257 10.72 -3.27 13.31
N PRO A 258 10.87 -2.39 14.31
CA PRO A 258 12.20 -2.07 14.81
C PRO A 258 12.89 -3.41 15.08
N LYS A 259 14.15 -3.57 14.64
CA LYS A 259 14.90 -4.82 14.85
C LYS A 259 14.66 -5.26 16.29
N LEU A 260 13.92 -6.37 16.45
CA LEU A 260 13.67 -6.92 17.77
C LEU A 260 15.03 -7.30 18.31
N ASP A 261 15.51 -6.55 19.31
CA ASP A 261 16.74 -6.93 19.98
C ASP A 261 16.39 -8.09 20.91
N TRP A 262 16.75 -9.30 20.48
CA TRP A 262 16.51 -10.52 21.24
C TRP A 262 17.24 -10.51 22.59
N SER A 263 18.18 -9.58 22.81
CA SER A 263 18.84 -9.39 24.09
C SER A 263 18.04 -8.59 25.12
N ASP A 264 16.97 -7.89 24.70
CA ASP A 264 16.07 -7.13 25.59
C ASP A 264 14.87 -7.96 26.09
N ILE A 265 14.74 -9.21 25.65
CA ILE A 265 13.67 -10.12 26.09
C ILE A 265 14.16 -10.86 27.34
N GLU A 266 13.71 -10.40 28.51
CA GLU A 266 13.87 -11.15 29.76
C GLU A 266 12.98 -12.40 29.72
N TRP A 267 13.62 -13.57 29.64
CA TRP A 267 12.93 -14.84 29.78
C TRP A 267 12.77 -15.15 31.27
N GLU A 268 11.59 -14.87 31.83
CA GLU A 268 11.20 -15.51 33.08
C GLU A 268 10.93 -16.99 32.79
N ILE A 269 11.82 -17.85 33.32
CA ILE A 269 11.66 -19.31 33.33
C ILE A 269 10.99 -19.70 34.65
#